data_AF-A0A7S3JS36-F1
#
_entry.id   AF-A0A7S3JS36-F1
#
_cell.length_a   1.000
_cell.length_b   1.000
_cell.length_c   1.000
_cell.angle_alpha   90.00
_cell.angle_beta   90.00
_cell.angle_gamma   90.00
#
_symmetry.space_group_name_H-M   'P 1'
#
loop_
_entity.id
_entity.type
_entity.pdbx_description
1 polymer ?
#
loop_
_entity_poly.entity_id
_entity_poly.type
_entity_poly.pdbx_seq_one_letter_code
_entity_poly.pdbx_strand_id
1 'polypeptide(L)'
;MGQGMKTVDFFRKIPTDLTEATALGAALSVCAGLFMLVLFLVELWAFMSTTIETGVMLDTNAETLLRINFNITMMELQCDFAAVDVVDILGTNSMNVTKNVEKWQLDENGKRMIFQGRNREQRDIAHDSHHPELEELHKNGIHAIQIAEADFDQFLSENPYVFVNFYAPWCIWCQRLEPTWEALAEELERINQGDNGQEDTEISIDVDVVKVDCVANRNLCAAQKIQAFPTLRFFKDGKQYGIDYKQDRTVSAFIDFLKQKVELEKTMQDWHPRRKQRMLEIKEHPGCMVSGHVLVNRVPGNFHIEARSKLHNLNPTMTNLSHVVNHLSFGTPLSKDLARKVSHYFPQFQENHPLDNGIFINKQFHQAHHHYSKVVSTHFEVGGMMSKTREVVGYQMLSQSQIMQYDIEAVPEAKFSYDLSPMAVIVSSKGRRWYDFVTSVCAIIGGTFTTVGIIDAILHKVLKAGKQL
;
A
#
# COMPACT_ATOMS: atom_id res chain seq x y z
N MET A 1 55.11 -25.14 39.60
CA MET A 1 54.94 -26.00 38.41
C MET A 1 55.98 -25.59 37.37
N GLY A 2 57.20 -26.10 37.50
CA GLY A 2 58.33 -25.66 36.70
C GLY A 2 59.31 -26.80 36.56
N GLN A 3 59.09 -27.65 35.57
CA GLN A 3 60.01 -28.64 35.00
C GLN A 3 59.15 -29.49 34.05
N GLY A 4 59.15 -29.15 32.76
CA GLY A 4 58.34 -29.86 31.78
C GLY A 4 58.55 -29.45 30.32
N MET A 5 59.27 -28.37 30.03
CA MET A 5 59.50 -27.90 28.66
C MET A 5 60.98 -27.73 28.29
N LYS A 6 61.91 -28.46 28.93
CA LYS A 6 63.33 -28.46 28.51
C LYS A 6 63.61 -29.33 27.27
N THR A 7 62.61 -29.99 26.71
CA THR A 7 62.76 -30.95 25.59
C THR A 7 62.17 -30.47 24.26
N VAL A 8 61.77 -29.20 24.15
CA VAL A 8 61.20 -28.62 22.91
C VAL A 8 62.10 -27.53 22.29
N ASP A 9 63.38 -27.49 22.69
CA ASP A 9 64.36 -26.54 22.16
C ASP A 9 65.10 -27.21 20.98
N PHE A 10 64.50 -27.17 19.79
CA PHE A 10 65.01 -27.85 18.58
C PHE A 10 66.25 -27.15 17.98
N PHE A 11 66.60 -25.96 18.46
CA PHE A 11 67.73 -25.18 17.94
C PHE A 11 68.98 -25.34 18.81
N ARG A 12 70.09 -25.71 18.16
CA ARG A 12 71.42 -25.81 18.79
C ARG A 12 71.87 -24.41 19.22
N LYS A 13 71.85 -24.13 20.52
CA LYS A 13 72.38 -22.87 21.08
C LYS A 13 73.88 -22.79 20.79
N ILE A 14 74.27 -21.75 20.05
CA ILE A 14 75.67 -21.44 19.79
C ILE A 14 76.24 -20.88 21.10
N PRO A 15 77.40 -21.36 21.59
CA PRO A 15 78.00 -20.83 22.81
C PRO A 15 78.26 -19.33 22.66
N THR A 16 77.97 -18.57 23.72
CA THR A 16 78.01 -17.09 23.75
C THR A 16 79.37 -16.52 23.39
N ASP A 17 80.44 -17.33 23.49
CA ASP A 17 81.82 -16.95 23.17
C ASP A 17 82.11 -16.90 21.66
N LEU A 18 81.17 -17.37 20.81
CA LEU A 18 81.28 -17.34 19.34
C LEU A 18 80.31 -16.33 18.68
N THR A 19 79.62 -15.51 19.48
CA THR A 19 78.63 -14.54 19.01
C THR A 19 79.02 -13.13 19.43
N GLU A 20 79.40 -12.27 18.49
CA GLU A 20 79.56 -10.83 18.75
C GLU A 20 78.22 -10.11 18.53
N ALA A 21 77.69 -9.45 19.57
CA ALA A 21 76.47 -8.66 19.46
C ALA A 21 76.76 -7.33 18.75
N THR A 22 76.17 -7.12 17.57
CA THR A 22 76.30 -5.87 16.83
C THR A 22 75.14 -4.93 17.14
N ALA A 23 75.43 -3.64 17.34
CA ALA A 23 74.39 -2.62 17.59
C ALA A 23 73.38 -2.51 16.43
N LEU A 24 73.83 -2.78 15.20
CA LEU A 24 73.00 -2.80 14.00
C LEU A 24 72.04 -4.01 13.99
N GLY A 25 72.52 -5.20 14.38
CA GLY A 25 71.67 -6.38 14.54
C GLY A 25 70.62 -6.22 15.64
N ALA A 26 70.97 -5.53 16.74
CA ALA A 26 70.02 -5.18 17.79
C ALA A 26 68.92 -4.22 17.28
N ALA A 27 69.29 -3.18 16.53
CA ALA A 27 68.34 -2.25 15.93
C ALA A 27 67.40 -2.94 14.91
N LEU A 28 67.94 -3.80 14.05
CA LEU A 28 67.14 -4.59 13.10
C LEU A 28 66.18 -5.54 13.81
N SER A 29 66.59 -6.15 14.92
CA SER A 29 65.75 -7.05 15.71
C SER A 29 64.58 -6.32 16.38
N VAL A 30 64.82 -5.11 16.89
CA VAL A 30 63.75 -4.26 17.45
C VAL A 30 62.77 -3.82 16.37
N CYS A 31 63.27 -3.37 15.21
CA CYS A 31 62.43 -3.02 14.06
C CYS A 31 61.60 -4.21 13.56
N ALA A 32 62.21 -5.41 13.50
CA ALA A 32 61.51 -6.65 13.14
C ALA A 32 60.41 -7.00 14.14
N GLY A 33 60.67 -6.86 15.44
CA GLY A 33 59.67 -7.07 16.49
C GLY A 33 58.48 -6.12 16.37
N LEU A 34 58.73 -4.83 16.14
CA LEU A 34 57.68 -3.83 15.91
C LEU A 34 56.87 -4.13 14.64
N PHE A 35 57.55 -4.52 13.55
CA PHE A 35 56.89 -4.88 12.30
C PHE A 35 56.01 -6.12 12.45
N MET A 36 56.50 -7.17 13.14
CA MET A 36 55.71 -8.35 13.48
C MET A 36 54.49 -8.00 14.33
N LEU A 37 54.63 -7.11 15.31
CA LEU A 37 53.52 -6.65 16.15
C LEU A 37 52.46 -5.93 15.32
N VAL A 38 52.87 -5.03 14.41
CA VAL A 38 51.94 -4.30 13.54
C VAL A 38 51.20 -5.26 12.61
N LEU A 39 51.91 -6.17 11.93
CA LEU A 39 51.27 -7.16 11.06
C LEU A 39 50.33 -8.09 11.83
N PHE A 40 50.70 -8.49 13.04
CA PHE A 40 49.85 -9.29 13.91
C PHE A 40 48.57 -8.53 14.29
N LEU A 41 48.66 -7.25 14.68
CA LEU A 41 47.49 -6.43 15.02
C LEU A 41 46.57 -6.22 13.81
N VAL A 42 47.15 -6.01 12.62
CA VAL A 42 46.39 -5.90 11.36
C VAL A 42 45.68 -7.22 11.03
N GLU A 43 46.36 -8.36 11.15
CA GLU A 43 45.77 -9.67 10.89
C GLU A 43 44.72 -10.04 11.95
N LEU A 44 44.93 -9.67 13.22
CA LEU A 44 43.96 -9.84 14.30
C LEU A 44 42.70 -9.02 14.04
N TRP A 45 42.86 -7.76 13.60
CA TRP A 45 41.72 -6.92 13.23
C TRP A 45 41.00 -7.48 12.00
N ALA A 46 41.73 -7.92 10.98
CA ALA A 46 41.16 -8.54 9.79
C ALA A 46 40.43 -9.87 10.11
N PHE A 47 40.97 -10.68 11.02
CA PHE A 47 40.33 -11.91 11.49
C PHE A 47 39.04 -11.64 12.28
N MET A 48 39.03 -10.59 13.10
CA MET A 48 37.87 -10.15 13.86
C MET A 48 36.80 -9.48 12.97
N SER A 49 37.19 -8.99 11.79
CA SER A 49 36.25 -8.45 10.80
C SER A 49 35.55 -9.57 10.03
N THR A 50 34.24 -9.43 9.85
CA THR A 50 33.42 -10.36 9.07
C THR A 50 33.13 -9.79 7.69
N THR A 51 33.17 -10.63 6.66
CA THR A 51 32.82 -10.24 5.28
C THR A 51 31.43 -10.76 4.92
N ILE A 52 30.65 -9.92 4.23
CA ILE A 52 29.32 -10.30 3.73
C ILE A 52 29.49 -10.99 2.38
N GLU A 53 29.03 -12.23 2.25
CA GLU A 53 28.96 -12.97 0.99
C GLU A 53 27.49 -13.03 0.53
N THR A 54 27.24 -12.60 -0.71
CA THR A 54 25.94 -12.72 -1.38
C THR A 54 25.98 -13.89 -2.36
N GLY A 55 25.09 -14.86 -2.18
CA GLY A 55 24.90 -15.99 -3.09
C GLY A 55 23.53 -15.97 -3.73
N VAL A 56 23.37 -16.77 -4.78
CA VAL A 56 22.06 -17.07 -5.38
C VAL A 56 21.81 -18.56 -5.19
N MET A 57 20.61 -18.90 -4.74
CA MET A 57 20.15 -20.27 -4.55
C MET A 57 18.76 -20.44 -5.17
N LEU A 58 18.30 -21.69 -5.25
CA LEU A 58 16.90 -21.96 -5.56
C LEU A 58 16.03 -21.54 -4.37
N ASP A 59 14.88 -20.94 -4.62
CA ASP A 59 13.93 -20.56 -3.57
C ASP A 59 13.35 -21.81 -2.89
N THR A 60 13.78 -22.10 -1.65
CA THR A 60 13.34 -23.27 -0.87
C THR A 60 12.29 -22.91 0.19
N ASN A 61 11.59 -21.79 0.02
CA ASN A 61 10.63 -21.31 1.01
C ASN A 61 9.44 -22.28 1.16
N ALA A 62 9.13 -22.64 2.42
CA ALA A 62 8.07 -23.60 2.75
C ALA A 62 6.66 -23.00 2.80
N GLU A 63 6.52 -21.67 2.75
CA GLU A 63 5.22 -21.00 2.81
C GLU A 63 4.45 -21.16 1.49
N THR A 64 3.23 -21.69 1.58
CA THR A 64 2.34 -21.89 0.42
C THR A 64 1.66 -20.60 -0.04
N LEU A 65 1.44 -19.66 0.88
CA LEU A 65 0.79 -18.38 0.64
C LEU A 65 1.80 -17.24 0.77
N LEU A 66 1.73 -16.30 -0.16
CA LEU A 66 2.44 -15.04 -0.12
C LEU A 66 1.52 -13.96 0.46
N ARG A 67 2.04 -13.17 1.39
CA ARG A 67 1.37 -11.98 1.91
C ARG A 67 1.74 -10.76 1.08
N ILE A 68 0.74 -10.01 0.61
CA ILE A 68 0.93 -8.72 -0.05
C ILE A 68 0.36 -7.66 0.87
N ASN A 69 1.18 -6.72 1.34
CA ASN A 69 0.75 -5.57 2.13
C ASN A 69 0.67 -4.35 1.23
N PHE A 70 -0.42 -3.60 1.32
CA PHE A 70 -0.61 -2.42 0.51
C PHE A 70 -1.33 -1.32 1.28
N ASN A 71 -1.03 -0.08 0.91
CA ASN A 71 -1.72 1.13 1.32
C ASN A 71 -1.77 2.04 0.09
N ILE A 72 -2.94 2.14 -0.53
CA ILE A 72 -3.15 2.83 -1.79
C ILE A 72 -4.29 3.84 -1.62
N THR A 73 -4.04 5.08 -2.02
CA THR A 73 -5.01 6.18 -1.96
C THR A 73 -5.52 6.50 -3.36
N MET A 74 -6.83 6.58 -3.54
CA MET A 74 -7.52 7.05 -4.74
C MET A 74 -8.37 8.26 -4.37
N MET A 75 -8.11 9.43 -4.96
CA MET A 75 -8.84 10.67 -4.60
C MET A 75 -10.18 10.81 -5.33
N GLU A 76 -10.38 10.07 -6.41
CA GLU A 76 -11.56 10.13 -7.28
C GLU A 76 -12.33 8.80 -7.34
N LEU A 77 -12.22 7.94 -6.31
CA LEU A 77 -13.01 6.71 -6.21
C LEU A 77 -13.58 6.51 -4.80
N GLN A 78 -14.91 6.54 -4.68
CA GLN A 78 -15.57 6.32 -3.40
C GLN A 78 -15.27 4.92 -2.83
N CYS A 79 -15.14 4.81 -1.50
CA CYS A 79 -14.83 3.54 -0.84
C CYS A 79 -15.87 2.44 -1.06
N ASP A 80 -17.13 2.83 -1.24
CA ASP A 80 -18.23 1.92 -1.56
C ASP A 80 -18.05 1.25 -2.94
N PHE A 81 -17.32 1.89 -3.84
CA PHE A 81 -17.06 1.39 -5.19
C PHE A 81 -15.67 0.77 -5.35
N ALA A 82 -14.75 0.98 -4.42
CA ALA A 82 -13.41 0.39 -4.51
C ALA A 82 -13.45 -1.12 -4.16
N ALA A 83 -13.34 -2.01 -5.14
CA ALA A 83 -13.22 -3.46 -4.91
C ALA A 83 -11.76 -3.90 -5.06
N VAL A 84 -11.31 -4.80 -4.18
CA VAL A 84 -9.98 -5.42 -4.28
C VAL A 84 -10.14 -6.85 -4.76
N ASP A 85 -9.65 -7.12 -5.96
CA ASP A 85 -9.76 -8.43 -6.60
C ASP A 85 -8.35 -9.03 -6.76
N VAL A 86 -8.26 -10.35 -6.59
CA VAL A 86 -7.00 -11.10 -6.69
C VAL A 86 -7.19 -12.23 -7.69
N VAL A 87 -6.30 -12.31 -8.68
CA VAL A 87 -6.31 -13.34 -9.72
C VAL A 87 -4.91 -13.93 -9.83
N ASP A 88 -4.82 -15.25 -9.82
CA ASP A 88 -3.57 -15.98 -10.06
C ASP A 88 -3.59 -16.78 -11.37
N ILE A 89 -2.41 -17.23 -11.82
CA ILE A 89 -2.29 -18.06 -13.02
C ILE A 89 -2.89 -19.48 -12.85
N LEU A 90 -3.16 -19.90 -11.62
CA LEU A 90 -3.80 -21.19 -11.33
C LEU A 90 -5.32 -21.14 -11.52
N GLY A 91 -5.86 -19.96 -11.85
CA GLY A 91 -7.29 -19.74 -12.06
C GLY A 91 -8.06 -19.43 -10.77
N THR A 92 -7.38 -19.25 -9.64
CA THR A 92 -8.01 -18.73 -8.42
C THR A 92 -8.36 -17.27 -8.66
N ASN A 93 -9.66 -16.97 -8.64
CA ASN A 93 -10.17 -15.61 -8.72
C ASN A 93 -10.94 -15.30 -7.44
N SER A 94 -10.35 -14.49 -6.57
CA SER A 94 -10.98 -13.99 -5.35
C SER A 94 -11.46 -12.57 -5.58
N MET A 95 -12.76 -12.42 -5.79
CA MET A 95 -13.40 -11.12 -5.99
C MET A 95 -13.78 -10.47 -4.66
N ASN A 96 -13.57 -9.16 -4.56
CA ASN A 96 -13.91 -8.28 -3.44
C ASN A 96 -13.41 -8.82 -2.08
N VAL A 97 -12.09 -8.95 -1.94
CA VAL A 97 -11.46 -9.45 -0.73
C VAL A 97 -11.57 -8.43 0.41
N THR A 98 -12.34 -8.75 1.45
CA THR A 98 -12.69 -7.82 2.54
C THR A 98 -12.00 -8.11 3.87
N LYS A 99 -11.62 -9.36 4.14
CA LYS A 99 -11.25 -9.86 5.48
C LYS A 99 -10.17 -9.05 6.19
N ASN A 100 -9.16 -8.61 5.45
CA ASN A 100 -7.95 -7.96 5.94
C ASN A 100 -7.70 -6.61 5.25
N VAL A 101 -8.74 -6.03 4.68
CA VAL A 101 -8.69 -4.77 3.92
C VAL A 101 -9.57 -3.74 4.60
N GLU A 102 -8.95 -2.63 4.97
CA GLU A 102 -9.58 -1.48 5.59
C GLU A 102 -9.70 -0.35 4.56
N LYS A 103 -10.85 0.33 4.56
CA LYS A 103 -11.13 1.46 3.68
C LYS A 103 -11.43 2.70 4.52
N TRP A 104 -10.82 3.81 4.15
CA TRP A 104 -10.97 5.08 4.83
C TRP A 104 -11.44 6.13 3.84
N GLN A 105 -12.55 6.79 4.16
CA GLN A 105 -12.98 7.95 3.39
C GLN A 105 -12.06 9.13 3.68
N LEU A 106 -11.64 9.81 2.62
CA LEU A 106 -10.68 10.91 2.67
C LEU A 106 -11.38 12.25 2.46
N ASP A 107 -10.84 13.32 3.04
CA ASP A 107 -11.20 14.69 2.67
C ASP A 107 -10.49 15.14 1.37
N GLU A 108 -10.75 16.38 0.96
CA GLU A 108 -10.12 17.04 -0.19
C GLU A 108 -8.59 17.11 -0.09
N ASN A 109 -8.03 17.05 1.13
CA ASN A 109 -6.59 17.10 1.38
C ASN A 109 -5.96 15.71 1.53
N GLY A 110 -6.74 14.63 1.33
CA GLY A 110 -6.28 13.25 1.49
C GLY A 110 -6.13 12.81 2.95
N LYS A 111 -6.66 13.57 3.91
CA LYS A 111 -6.68 13.20 5.33
C LYS A 111 -7.88 12.29 5.62
N ARG A 112 -7.66 11.31 6.50
CA ARG A 112 -8.69 10.36 6.93
C ARG A 112 -9.77 11.09 7.72
N MET A 113 -11.02 10.97 7.28
CA MET A 113 -12.18 11.59 7.92
C MET A 113 -13.02 10.57 8.66
N ILE A 114 -13.65 9.66 7.92
CA ILE A 114 -14.63 8.71 8.44
C ILE A 114 -14.06 7.31 8.24
N PHE A 115 -13.97 6.55 9.34
CA PHE A 115 -13.74 5.11 9.26
C PHE A 115 -15.04 4.45 8.79
N GLN A 116 -15.11 4.03 7.52
CA GLN A 116 -16.29 3.32 6.99
C GLN A 116 -16.33 1.85 7.43
N GLY A 117 -15.42 1.41 8.30
CA GLY A 117 -15.38 0.05 8.86
C GLY A 117 -14.34 -0.85 8.19
N ARG A 118 -14.06 -1.98 8.83
CA ARG A 118 -13.56 -3.18 8.13
C ARG A 118 -14.73 -3.70 7.32
N ASN A 119 -14.66 -3.60 5.99
CA ASN A 119 -15.67 -4.07 5.02
C ASN A 119 -16.58 -5.17 5.61
N ARG A 120 -17.73 -4.78 6.19
CA ARG A 120 -18.88 -5.67 6.28
C ARG A 120 -19.45 -5.69 4.87
N GLU A 121 -19.90 -6.86 4.41
CA GLU A 121 -20.62 -6.97 3.14
C GLU A 121 -21.63 -5.81 3.03
N GLN A 122 -21.65 -5.13 1.89
CA GLN A 122 -22.65 -4.09 1.64
C GLN A 122 -24.03 -4.68 1.95
N ARG A 123 -24.77 -4.02 2.84
CA ARG A 123 -26.15 -4.40 3.15
C ARG A 123 -26.94 -4.41 1.85
N ASP A 124 -27.72 -5.47 1.62
CA ASP A 124 -28.65 -5.51 0.51
C ASP A 124 -29.69 -4.39 0.66
N ILE A 125 -29.88 -3.60 -0.40
CA ILE A 125 -30.90 -2.54 -0.45
C ILE A 125 -32.24 -3.20 -0.80
N ALA A 126 -33.27 -2.95 0.01
CA ALA A 126 -34.61 -3.36 -0.36
C ALA A 126 -35.14 -2.50 -1.51
N HIS A 127 -35.88 -3.10 -2.42
CA HIS A 127 -36.54 -2.44 -3.54
C HIS A 127 -38.01 -2.81 -3.52
N ASP A 128 -38.87 -1.89 -3.94
CA ASP A 128 -40.27 -2.27 -4.16
C ASP A 128 -40.35 -3.37 -5.23
N SER A 129 -41.17 -4.37 -4.96
CA SER A 129 -41.54 -5.35 -5.96
C SER A 129 -42.37 -4.67 -7.06
N HIS A 130 -42.12 -5.02 -8.32
CA HIS A 130 -43.01 -4.69 -9.44
C HIS A 130 -44.34 -5.44 -9.27
N HIS A 131 -45.16 -4.97 -8.35
CA HIS A 131 -46.51 -5.46 -8.08
C HIS A 131 -47.49 -4.62 -8.92
N PRO A 132 -48.66 -5.16 -9.32
CA PRO A 132 -49.67 -4.41 -10.07
C PRO A 132 -50.03 -3.05 -9.48
N GLU A 133 -49.98 -2.89 -8.15
CA GLU A 133 -50.21 -1.62 -7.45
C GLU A 133 -49.19 -0.54 -7.81
N LEU A 134 -47.91 -0.91 -8.01
CA LEU A 134 -46.85 0.03 -8.44
C LEU A 134 -46.98 0.37 -9.92
N GLU A 135 -47.47 -0.56 -10.74
CA GLU A 135 -47.77 -0.30 -12.16
C GLU A 135 -49.04 0.55 -12.33
N GLU A 136 -50.00 0.46 -11.40
CA GLU A 136 -51.19 1.31 -11.36
C GLU A 136 -50.86 2.76 -10.98
N LEU A 137 -49.91 2.98 -10.06
CA LEU A 137 -49.37 4.31 -9.73
C LEU A 137 -48.67 4.97 -10.96
N HIS A 138 -48.04 4.19 -11.85
CA HIS A 138 -47.49 4.74 -13.12
C HIS A 138 -48.50 5.01 -14.22
N LYS A 139 -49.74 4.58 -14.06
CA LYS A 139 -50.71 4.59 -15.17
C LYS A 139 -51.14 6.01 -15.55
N ASN A 140 -50.95 6.98 -14.64
CA ASN A 140 -51.43 8.36 -14.78
C ASN A 140 -50.43 9.33 -15.44
N GLY A 141 -49.16 8.95 -15.63
CA GLY A 141 -48.18 9.76 -16.34
C GLY A 141 -46.80 9.80 -15.69
N ILE A 142 -46.06 10.88 -15.98
CA ILE A 142 -44.74 11.19 -15.41
C ILE A 142 -44.95 12.27 -14.36
N HIS A 143 -44.66 11.97 -13.10
CA HIS A 143 -44.83 12.88 -11.96
C HIS A 143 -43.47 13.49 -11.54
N ALA A 144 -42.38 12.74 -11.65
CA ALA A 144 -41.06 13.27 -11.34
C ALA A 144 -40.60 14.27 -12.41
N ILE A 145 -40.15 15.45 -11.96
CA ILE A 145 -39.78 16.57 -12.83
C ILE A 145 -38.46 16.25 -13.52
N GLN A 146 -38.45 16.23 -14.86
CA GLN A 146 -37.22 16.11 -15.64
C GLN A 146 -36.55 17.48 -15.76
N ILE A 147 -35.29 17.58 -15.35
CA ILE A 147 -34.51 18.82 -15.43
C ILE A 147 -33.29 18.62 -16.33
N ALA A 148 -33.02 19.65 -17.14
CA ALA A 148 -31.84 19.74 -17.99
C ALA A 148 -30.78 20.66 -17.36
N GLU A 149 -29.55 20.61 -17.88
CA GLU A 149 -28.41 21.39 -17.40
C GLU A 149 -28.68 22.90 -17.34
N ALA A 150 -29.42 23.46 -18.30
CA ALA A 150 -29.70 24.90 -18.38
C ALA A 150 -30.56 25.42 -17.22
N ASP A 151 -31.50 24.61 -16.73
CA ASP A 151 -32.50 25.03 -15.74
C ASP A 151 -32.15 24.56 -14.33
N PHE A 152 -31.13 23.72 -14.17
CA PHE A 152 -30.80 23.05 -12.91
C PHE A 152 -30.50 24.03 -11.77
N ASP A 153 -29.59 24.98 -11.97
CA ASP A 153 -29.19 25.93 -10.93
C ASP A 153 -30.34 26.90 -10.59
N GLN A 154 -31.14 27.30 -11.58
CA GLN A 154 -32.31 28.14 -11.39
C GLN A 154 -33.38 27.41 -10.57
N PHE A 155 -33.71 26.17 -10.96
CA PHE A 155 -34.71 25.36 -10.28
C PHE A 155 -34.33 25.11 -8.82
N LEU A 156 -33.08 24.78 -8.53
CA LEU A 156 -32.61 24.58 -7.16
C LEU A 156 -32.62 25.87 -6.32
N SER A 157 -32.60 27.04 -6.96
CA SER A 157 -32.66 28.35 -6.28
C SER A 157 -34.09 28.79 -6.01
N GLU A 158 -35.03 28.43 -6.88
CA GLU A 158 -36.46 28.72 -6.76
C GLU A 158 -37.16 27.78 -5.77
N ASN A 159 -36.68 26.53 -5.67
CA ASN A 159 -37.27 25.49 -4.83
C ASN A 159 -36.40 25.17 -3.61
N PRO A 160 -36.89 25.40 -2.37
CA PRO A 160 -36.09 25.24 -1.16
C PRO A 160 -35.60 23.82 -0.90
N TYR A 161 -36.40 22.79 -1.21
CA TYR A 161 -36.08 21.39 -0.97
C TYR A 161 -36.30 20.56 -2.23
N VAL A 162 -35.22 19.95 -2.72
CA VAL A 162 -35.28 19.17 -3.97
C VAL A 162 -34.58 17.84 -3.77
N PHE A 163 -35.26 16.74 -4.10
CA PHE A 163 -34.68 15.41 -4.10
C PHE A 163 -34.42 14.95 -5.53
N VAL A 164 -33.15 14.78 -5.88
CA VAL A 164 -32.70 14.57 -7.26
C VAL A 164 -32.21 13.13 -7.46
N ASN A 165 -32.73 12.47 -8.49
CA ASN A 165 -32.22 11.22 -9.03
C ASN A 165 -31.35 11.47 -10.26
N PHE A 166 -30.03 11.32 -10.10
CA PHE A 166 -29.08 11.32 -11.21
C PHE A 166 -29.01 9.91 -11.79
N TYR A 167 -29.48 9.75 -13.03
CA TYR A 167 -29.62 8.44 -13.67
C TYR A 167 -28.99 8.40 -15.06
N ALA A 168 -28.92 7.18 -15.61
CA ALA A 168 -28.57 6.94 -17.00
C ALA A 168 -29.60 5.96 -17.61
N PRO A 169 -30.06 6.16 -18.85
CA PRO A 169 -31.09 5.30 -19.46
C PRO A 169 -30.69 3.83 -19.63
N TRP A 170 -29.39 3.54 -19.78
CA TRP A 170 -28.84 2.20 -19.93
C TRP A 170 -28.57 1.49 -18.58
N CYS A 171 -28.74 2.17 -17.47
CA CYS A 171 -28.44 1.64 -16.14
C CYS A 171 -29.61 0.78 -15.63
N ILE A 172 -29.34 -0.51 -15.40
CA ILE A 172 -30.33 -1.50 -14.95
C ILE A 172 -30.93 -1.10 -13.59
N TRP A 173 -30.09 -0.63 -12.67
CA TRP A 173 -30.55 -0.18 -11.35
C TRP A 173 -31.43 1.07 -11.41
N CYS A 174 -31.26 1.88 -12.45
CA CYS A 174 -32.01 3.09 -12.70
C CYS A 174 -33.38 2.76 -13.26
N GLN A 175 -33.43 1.88 -14.26
CA GLN A 175 -34.69 1.34 -14.81
C GLN A 175 -35.53 0.66 -13.73
N ARG A 176 -34.88 -0.07 -12.81
CA ARG A 176 -35.58 -0.68 -11.66
C ARG A 176 -36.12 0.36 -10.68
N LEU A 177 -35.40 1.46 -10.47
CA LEU A 177 -35.80 2.52 -9.54
C LEU A 177 -36.87 3.44 -10.12
N GLU A 178 -36.89 3.64 -11.44
CA GLU A 178 -37.77 4.58 -12.13
C GLU A 178 -39.24 4.47 -11.68
N PRO A 179 -39.85 3.26 -11.62
CA PRO A 179 -41.18 3.11 -11.08
C PRO A 179 -41.33 3.60 -9.62
N THR A 180 -40.45 3.18 -8.72
CA THR A 180 -40.53 3.65 -7.34
C THR A 180 -40.37 5.18 -7.22
N TRP A 181 -39.59 5.78 -8.12
CA TRP A 181 -39.30 7.21 -8.10
C TRP A 181 -40.49 8.07 -8.55
N GLU A 182 -41.20 7.64 -9.58
CA GLU A 182 -42.43 8.31 -10.05
C GLU A 182 -43.56 8.14 -9.03
N ALA A 183 -43.73 6.94 -8.45
CA ALA A 183 -44.70 6.69 -7.38
C ALA A 183 -44.44 7.54 -6.12
N LEU A 184 -43.17 7.81 -5.80
CA LEU A 184 -42.81 8.74 -4.73
C LEU A 184 -43.31 10.17 -5.03
N ALA A 185 -43.13 10.64 -6.26
CA ALA A 185 -43.59 11.97 -6.66
C ALA A 185 -45.12 12.10 -6.57
N GLU A 186 -45.85 11.11 -7.09
CA GLU A 186 -47.32 11.05 -7.00
C GLU A 186 -47.81 11.04 -5.53
N GLU A 187 -47.18 10.22 -4.66
CA GLU A 187 -47.59 10.14 -3.26
C GLU A 187 -47.33 11.45 -2.51
N LEU A 188 -46.26 12.18 -2.82
CA LEU A 188 -46.00 13.50 -2.23
C LEU A 188 -46.99 14.56 -2.71
N GLU A 189 -47.36 14.56 -4.00
CA GLU A 189 -48.42 15.42 -4.53
C GLU A 189 -49.74 15.17 -3.78
N ARG A 190 -50.11 13.90 -3.61
CA ARG A 190 -51.33 13.46 -2.92
C ARG A 190 -51.34 13.86 -1.44
N ILE A 191 -50.21 13.71 -0.74
CA ILE A 191 -50.03 14.14 0.65
C ILE A 191 -50.20 15.66 0.76
N ASN A 192 -49.62 16.44 -0.16
CA ASN A 192 -49.65 17.90 -0.10
C ASN A 192 -51.00 18.51 -0.56
N GLN A 193 -51.75 17.83 -1.43
CA GLN A 193 -53.07 18.28 -1.90
C GLN A 193 -54.22 17.99 -0.91
N GLY A 194 -53.96 17.25 0.18
CA GLY A 194 -54.94 17.02 1.24
C GLY A 194 -56.03 16.00 0.89
N ASP A 195 -55.83 15.16 -0.13
CA ASP A 195 -56.82 14.17 -0.59
C ASP A 195 -56.93 12.93 0.33
N ASN A 196 -56.13 12.90 1.40
CA ASN A 196 -56.33 12.00 2.52
C ASN A 196 -57.39 12.59 3.45
N GLY A 197 -58.61 12.06 3.42
CA GLY A 197 -59.61 12.24 4.47
C GLY A 197 -59.22 11.65 5.84
N GLN A 198 -57.93 11.71 6.19
CA GLN A 198 -57.31 11.17 7.39
C GLN A 198 -56.73 12.35 8.19
N GLU A 199 -57.49 12.76 9.20
CA GLU A 199 -57.40 14.04 9.93
C GLU A 199 -56.12 14.26 10.78
N ASP A 200 -55.12 13.38 10.80
CA ASP A 200 -54.06 13.41 11.84
C ASP A 200 -52.62 13.10 11.36
N THR A 201 -52.18 13.60 10.19
CA THR A 201 -50.73 13.58 9.85
C THR A 201 -50.20 14.99 9.58
N GLU A 202 -49.74 15.63 10.65
CA GLU A 202 -49.33 17.05 10.78
C GLU A 202 -48.07 17.48 10.00
N ILE A 203 -47.60 16.71 9.00
CA ILE A 203 -46.33 17.02 8.30
C ILE A 203 -46.57 17.10 6.80
N SER A 204 -46.74 18.33 6.30
CA SER A 204 -46.60 18.66 4.87
C SER A 204 -45.14 18.44 4.45
N ILE A 205 -44.91 17.63 3.41
CA ILE A 205 -43.57 17.34 2.89
C ILE A 205 -43.43 18.11 1.58
N ASP A 206 -43.07 19.39 1.71
CA ASP A 206 -42.84 20.27 0.56
C ASP A 206 -41.44 20.01 -0.02
N VAL A 207 -41.34 18.98 -0.87
CA VAL A 207 -40.10 18.55 -1.51
C VAL A 207 -40.38 18.20 -2.96
N ASP A 208 -39.68 18.85 -3.89
CA ASP A 208 -39.75 18.52 -5.31
C ASP A 208 -38.94 17.28 -5.63
N VAL A 209 -39.56 16.33 -6.34
CA VAL A 209 -38.91 15.10 -6.81
C VAL A 209 -38.47 15.27 -8.25
N VAL A 210 -37.17 15.24 -8.46
CA VAL A 210 -36.53 15.58 -9.74
C VAL A 210 -35.72 14.41 -10.27
N LYS A 211 -35.61 14.28 -11.59
CA LYS A 211 -34.69 13.37 -12.27
C LYS A 211 -33.83 14.09 -13.32
N VAL A 212 -32.57 13.68 -13.42
CA VAL A 212 -31.57 14.23 -14.33
C VAL A 212 -30.91 13.10 -15.10
N ASP A 213 -31.01 13.15 -16.43
CA ASP A 213 -30.31 12.23 -17.32
C ASP A 213 -28.85 12.69 -17.50
N CYS A 214 -27.91 11.93 -16.93
CA CYS A 214 -26.49 12.21 -17.01
C CYS A 214 -25.84 11.85 -18.36
N VAL A 215 -26.52 11.07 -19.21
CA VAL A 215 -26.05 10.80 -20.57
C VAL A 215 -26.26 12.01 -21.46
N ALA A 216 -27.41 12.68 -21.31
CA ALA A 216 -27.72 13.93 -21.98
C ALA A 216 -27.01 15.15 -21.35
N ASN A 217 -26.86 15.18 -20.03
CA ASN A 217 -26.31 16.32 -19.26
C ASN A 217 -24.97 15.99 -18.61
N ARG A 218 -23.96 15.65 -19.43
CA ARG A 218 -22.66 15.13 -18.95
C ARG A 218 -21.89 16.13 -18.10
N ASN A 219 -21.90 17.42 -18.48
CA ASN A 219 -21.14 18.45 -17.78
C ASN A 219 -21.75 18.72 -16.40
N LEU A 220 -23.09 18.79 -16.31
CA LEU A 220 -23.80 18.87 -15.04
C LEU A 220 -23.39 17.73 -14.10
N CYS A 221 -23.48 16.48 -14.56
CA CYS A 221 -23.17 15.32 -13.71
C CYS A 221 -21.67 15.23 -13.37
N ALA A 222 -20.79 15.71 -14.25
CA ALA A 222 -19.36 15.88 -13.96
C ALA A 222 -19.11 16.93 -12.87
N ALA A 223 -19.76 18.10 -12.95
CA ALA A 223 -19.68 19.14 -11.93
C ALA A 223 -20.21 18.66 -10.57
N GLN A 224 -21.28 17.86 -10.58
CA GLN A 224 -21.85 17.21 -9.40
C GLN A 224 -21.07 15.97 -8.92
N LYS A 225 -19.99 15.59 -9.61
CA LYS A 225 -19.12 14.43 -9.32
C LYS A 225 -19.89 13.10 -9.23
N ILE A 226 -20.85 12.88 -10.13
CA ILE A 226 -21.64 11.65 -10.17
C ILE A 226 -20.82 10.52 -10.83
N GLN A 227 -20.41 9.54 -10.03
CA GLN A 227 -19.55 8.42 -10.48
C GLN A 227 -20.34 7.15 -10.82
N ALA A 228 -21.53 6.99 -10.24
CA ALA A 228 -22.35 5.79 -10.38
C ALA A 228 -23.84 6.16 -10.45
N PHE A 229 -24.64 5.27 -11.00
CA PHE A 229 -26.07 5.46 -11.18
C PHE A 229 -26.88 4.31 -10.54
N PRO A 230 -28.06 4.59 -9.95
CA PRO A 230 -28.59 5.92 -9.69
C PRO A 230 -27.89 6.57 -8.48
N THR A 231 -27.58 7.86 -8.55
CA THR A 231 -27.15 8.63 -7.37
C THR A 231 -28.31 9.51 -6.91
N LEU A 232 -28.72 9.33 -5.66
CA LEU A 232 -29.86 10.03 -5.06
C LEU A 232 -29.36 11.09 -4.08
N ARG A 233 -29.65 12.35 -4.37
CA ARG A 233 -29.09 13.49 -3.62
C ARG A 233 -30.17 14.48 -3.25
N PHE A 234 -30.16 14.88 -1.98
CA PHE A 234 -31.07 15.88 -1.45
C PHE A 234 -30.38 17.26 -1.43
N PHE A 235 -31.05 18.25 -1.99
CA PHE A 235 -30.62 19.64 -2.06
C PHE A 235 -31.52 20.50 -1.18
N LYS A 236 -30.89 21.54 -0.61
CA LYS A 236 -31.55 22.58 0.15
C LYS A 236 -30.98 23.94 -0.23
N ASP A 237 -31.84 24.90 -0.56
CA ASP A 237 -31.47 26.29 -0.89
C ASP A 237 -30.31 26.35 -1.90
N GLY A 238 -30.41 25.60 -3.01
CA GLY A 238 -29.36 25.54 -4.03
C GLY A 238 -28.14 24.65 -3.73
N LYS A 239 -28.05 24.03 -2.54
CA LYS A 239 -26.84 23.31 -2.11
C LYS A 239 -27.13 21.87 -1.68
N GLN A 240 -26.20 20.97 -1.94
CA GLN A 240 -26.28 19.60 -1.43
C GLN A 240 -26.38 19.61 0.11
N TYR A 241 -27.38 18.89 0.63
CA TYR A 241 -27.69 18.84 2.06
C TYR A 241 -27.39 17.46 2.67
N GLY A 242 -26.11 17.28 2.99
CA GLY A 242 -25.56 16.07 3.60
C GLY A 242 -25.06 15.05 2.56
N ILE A 243 -24.92 13.81 3.02
CA ILE A 243 -24.43 12.68 2.22
C ILE A 243 -25.49 12.19 1.23
N ASP A 244 -25.04 11.49 0.18
CA ASP A 244 -25.94 10.86 -0.78
C ASP A 244 -26.79 9.77 -0.10
N TYR A 245 -28.01 9.57 -0.58
CA TYR A 245 -28.94 8.59 -0.02
C TYR A 245 -28.49 7.17 -0.39
N LYS A 246 -28.23 6.35 0.64
CA LYS A 246 -27.71 4.98 0.52
C LYS A 246 -28.60 3.91 1.19
N GLN A 247 -29.83 4.27 1.57
CA GLN A 247 -30.76 3.35 2.26
C GLN A 247 -31.66 2.60 1.26
N ASP A 248 -32.70 1.93 1.76
CA ASP A 248 -33.64 1.15 0.98
C ASP A 248 -34.34 2.02 -0.10
N ARG A 249 -34.56 1.46 -1.28
CA ARG A 249 -35.15 2.16 -2.43
C ARG A 249 -36.61 1.76 -2.58
N THR A 250 -37.40 2.06 -1.56
CA THR A 250 -38.86 1.89 -1.52
C THR A 250 -39.54 3.23 -1.32
N VAL A 251 -40.80 3.37 -1.76
CA VAL A 251 -41.59 4.60 -1.55
C VAL A 251 -41.65 4.96 -0.07
N SER A 252 -41.92 3.98 0.79
CA SER A 252 -41.96 4.16 2.25
C SER A 252 -40.65 4.67 2.83
N ALA A 253 -39.52 4.09 2.44
CA ALA A 253 -38.21 4.49 2.93
C ALA A 253 -37.83 5.91 2.47
N PHE A 254 -38.19 6.28 1.23
CA PHE A 254 -38.01 7.64 0.75
C PHE A 254 -38.86 8.64 1.52
N ILE A 255 -40.14 8.35 1.75
CA ILE A 255 -41.01 9.21 2.54
C ILE A 255 -40.48 9.39 3.96
N ASP A 256 -40.08 8.31 4.62
CA ASP A 256 -39.52 8.36 5.98
C ASP A 256 -38.23 9.18 6.03
N PHE A 257 -37.37 9.05 5.01
CA PHE A 257 -36.17 9.86 4.87
C PHE A 257 -36.47 11.35 4.70
N LEU A 258 -37.42 11.70 3.81
CA LEU A 258 -37.82 13.09 3.58
C LEU A 258 -38.45 13.71 4.82
N LYS A 259 -39.36 12.99 5.49
CA LYS A 259 -39.93 13.39 6.79
C LYS A 259 -38.84 13.65 7.81
N GLN A 260 -37.87 12.74 7.94
CA GLN A 260 -36.76 12.90 8.87
C GLN A 260 -35.92 14.14 8.53
N LYS A 261 -35.67 14.42 7.26
CA LYS A 261 -34.90 15.61 6.82
C LYS A 261 -35.62 16.91 7.13
N VAL A 262 -36.92 16.99 6.86
CA VAL A 262 -37.76 18.16 7.17
C VAL A 262 -37.85 18.38 8.68
N GLU A 263 -38.07 17.33 9.46
CA GLU A 263 -38.14 17.41 10.92
C GLU A 263 -36.78 17.78 11.55
N LEU A 264 -35.69 17.23 11.01
CA LEU A 264 -34.34 17.60 11.42
C LEU A 264 -34.11 19.10 11.22
N GLU A 265 -34.59 19.70 10.12
CA GLU A 265 -34.43 21.14 9.91
C GLU A 265 -35.17 21.98 10.96
N LYS A 266 -36.39 21.59 11.33
CA LYS A 266 -37.15 22.28 12.40
C LYS A 266 -36.36 22.26 13.71
N THR A 267 -35.90 21.09 14.13
CA THR A 267 -35.11 20.94 15.37
C THR A 267 -33.74 21.63 15.31
N MET A 268 -33.16 21.79 14.11
CA MET A 268 -31.87 22.45 13.91
C MET A 268 -31.92 23.97 14.05
N GLN A 269 -33.08 24.61 13.97
CA GLN A 269 -33.20 26.05 14.23
C GLN A 269 -32.72 26.39 15.65
N ASP A 270 -32.93 25.49 16.61
CA ASP A 270 -32.54 25.66 18.01
C ASP A 270 -31.08 25.25 18.31
N TRP A 271 -30.37 24.70 17.33
CA TRP A 271 -29.00 24.23 17.53
C TRP A 271 -27.99 25.37 17.59
N HIS A 272 -26.98 25.21 18.43
CA HIS A 272 -25.85 26.14 18.49
C HIS A 272 -25.20 26.30 17.10
N PRO A 273 -24.90 27.53 16.62
CA PRO A 273 -24.43 27.79 15.24
C PRO A 273 -23.25 26.94 14.79
N ARG A 274 -22.25 26.75 15.67
CA ARG A 274 -21.08 25.88 15.40
C ARG A 274 -21.45 24.42 15.10
N ARG A 275 -22.52 23.89 15.71
CA ARG A 275 -22.98 22.51 15.47
C ARG A 275 -23.71 22.43 14.13
N LYS A 276 -24.57 23.41 13.84
CA LYS A 276 -25.28 23.54 12.56
C LYS A 276 -24.30 23.62 11.39
N GLN A 277 -23.31 24.50 11.49
CA GLN A 277 -22.28 24.67 10.47
C GLN A 277 -21.44 23.40 10.25
N ARG A 278 -21.01 22.73 11.32
CA ARG A 278 -20.22 21.49 11.19
C ARG A 278 -20.99 20.36 10.51
N MET A 279 -22.31 20.30 10.66
CA MET A 279 -23.14 19.29 9.99
C MET A 279 -23.35 19.61 8.51
N LEU A 280 -23.60 20.87 8.18
CA LEU A 280 -23.73 21.38 6.81
C LEU A 280 -22.43 21.29 5.99
N GLU A 281 -21.28 21.35 6.66
CA GLU A 281 -19.95 21.24 6.03
C GLU A 281 -19.50 19.80 5.76
N ILE A 282 -20.25 18.78 6.18
CA ILE A 282 -19.95 17.37 5.85
C ILE A 282 -20.28 17.15 4.38
N LYS A 283 -19.31 17.42 3.51
CA LYS A 283 -19.34 17.04 2.10
C LYS A 283 -18.71 15.66 1.95
N GLU A 284 -19.41 14.73 1.30
CA GLU A 284 -18.77 13.49 0.86
C GLU A 284 -17.74 13.83 -0.20
N HIS A 285 -16.47 13.60 0.12
CA HIS A 285 -15.42 13.62 -0.86
C HIS A 285 -15.26 12.20 -1.44
N PRO A 286 -15.09 12.06 -2.77
CA PRO A 286 -15.01 10.75 -3.42
C PRO A 286 -13.68 10.04 -3.18
N GLY A 287 -12.85 10.46 -2.24
CA GLY A 287 -11.55 9.86 -1.98
C GLY A 287 -11.64 8.64 -1.07
N CYS A 288 -10.92 7.58 -1.43
CA CYS A 288 -10.76 6.37 -0.63
C CYS A 288 -9.29 5.99 -0.47
N MET A 289 -8.89 5.67 0.76
CA MET A 289 -7.63 4.97 1.04
C MET A 289 -7.94 3.52 1.38
N VAL A 290 -7.41 2.61 0.58
CA VAL A 290 -7.52 1.16 0.74
C VAL A 290 -6.20 0.65 1.30
N SER A 291 -6.23 0.12 2.52
CA SER A 291 -5.03 -0.32 3.24
C SER A 291 -5.26 -1.68 3.88
N GLY A 292 -4.27 -2.55 3.84
CA GLY A 292 -4.39 -3.87 4.44
C GLY A 292 -3.41 -4.88 3.88
N HIS A 293 -3.82 -6.14 3.90
CA HIS A 293 -3.05 -7.21 3.27
C HIS A 293 -3.94 -8.30 2.71
N VAL A 294 -3.47 -8.93 1.64
CA VAL A 294 -4.08 -10.13 1.06
C VAL A 294 -3.11 -11.30 1.14
N LEU A 295 -3.64 -12.50 1.30
CA LEU A 295 -2.89 -13.75 1.24
C LEU A 295 -3.22 -14.41 -0.09
N VAL A 296 -2.20 -14.61 -0.91
CA VAL A 296 -2.33 -15.12 -2.29
C VAL A 296 -1.49 -16.37 -2.44
N ASN A 297 -1.78 -17.22 -3.42
CA ASN A 297 -0.91 -18.35 -3.72
C ASN A 297 0.48 -17.85 -4.16
N ARG A 298 1.55 -18.56 -3.78
CA ARG A 298 2.94 -18.25 -4.15
C ARG A 298 3.23 -18.57 -5.62
N VAL A 299 2.50 -17.94 -6.52
CA VAL A 299 2.62 -18.05 -7.98
C VAL A 299 2.46 -16.65 -8.60
N PRO A 300 2.93 -16.43 -9.84
CA PRO A 300 2.64 -15.21 -10.56
C PRO A 300 1.15 -14.90 -10.59
N GLY A 301 0.80 -13.63 -10.41
CA GLY A 301 -0.58 -13.21 -10.28
C GLY A 301 -0.73 -11.70 -10.32
N ASN A 302 -1.96 -11.24 -10.17
CA ASN A 302 -2.32 -9.84 -10.15
C ASN A 302 -3.28 -9.59 -8.99
N PHE A 303 -3.08 -8.50 -8.26
CA PHE A 303 -4.17 -7.91 -7.49
C PHE A 303 -4.51 -6.57 -8.14
N HIS A 304 -5.79 -6.24 -8.22
CA HIS A 304 -6.25 -5.00 -8.83
C HIS A 304 -7.31 -4.35 -7.98
N ILE A 305 -7.32 -3.02 -8.02
CA ILE A 305 -8.38 -2.20 -7.45
C ILE A 305 -9.25 -1.75 -8.61
N GLU A 306 -10.47 -2.26 -8.65
CA GLU A 306 -11.47 -1.94 -9.67
C GLU A 306 -12.57 -1.07 -9.02
N ALA A 307 -13.14 -0.16 -9.81
CA ALA A 307 -14.41 0.43 -9.45
C ALA A 307 -15.52 -0.60 -9.74
N ARG A 308 -16.17 -1.12 -8.70
CA ARG A 308 -17.32 -2.03 -8.82
C ARG A 308 -18.36 -1.75 -7.74
N SER A 309 -19.64 -1.88 -8.10
CA SER A 309 -20.75 -1.79 -7.15
C SER A 309 -21.76 -2.90 -7.40
N LYS A 310 -22.33 -3.46 -6.34
CA LYS A 310 -23.45 -4.42 -6.45
C LYS A 310 -24.79 -3.72 -6.69
N LEU A 311 -24.90 -2.44 -6.37
CA LEU A 311 -26.17 -1.71 -6.24
C LEU A 311 -26.30 -0.55 -7.23
N HIS A 312 -25.25 -0.31 -8.01
CA HIS A 312 -25.13 0.80 -8.94
C HIS A 312 -24.40 0.35 -10.20
N ASN A 313 -24.73 0.98 -11.33
CA ASN A 313 -23.91 0.91 -12.54
C ASN A 313 -22.92 2.07 -12.50
N LEU A 314 -21.63 1.77 -12.58
CA LEU A 314 -20.61 2.82 -12.65
C LEU A 314 -20.63 3.51 -14.01
N ASN A 315 -20.23 4.78 -14.03
CA ASN A 315 -20.00 5.50 -15.27
C ASN A 315 -18.56 5.26 -15.75
N PRO A 316 -18.31 4.43 -16.79
CA PRO A 316 -16.96 4.11 -17.21
C PRO A 316 -16.20 5.35 -17.71
N THR A 317 -16.93 6.29 -18.34
CA THR A 317 -16.35 7.52 -18.91
C THR A 317 -15.83 8.50 -17.86
N MET A 318 -16.36 8.43 -16.64
CA MET A 318 -15.99 9.32 -15.54
C MET A 318 -15.22 8.60 -14.43
N THR A 319 -14.92 7.32 -14.59
CA THR A 319 -14.17 6.55 -13.59
C THR A 319 -12.69 6.89 -13.69
N ASN A 320 -12.18 7.62 -12.71
CA ASN A 320 -10.76 7.96 -12.62
C ASN A 320 -10.09 7.14 -11.51
N LEU A 321 -9.13 6.30 -11.91
CA LEU A 321 -8.34 5.46 -11.01
C LEU A 321 -6.92 5.98 -10.78
N SER A 322 -6.75 7.30 -10.90
CA SER A 322 -5.53 7.97 -10.43
C SER A 322 -5.32 7.66 -8.96
N HIS A 323 -4.11 7.25 -8.61
CA HIS A 323 -3.83 6.74 -7.27
C HIS A 323 -2.41 7.05 -6.81
N VAL A 324 -2.25 7.01 -5.50
CA VAL A 324 -0.98 7.16 -4.80
C VAL A 324 -0.71 5.86 -4.08
N VAL A 325 0.44 5.24 -4.35
CA VAL A 325 0.89 4.06 -3.63
C VAL A 325 1.66 4.56 -2.41
N ASN A 326 1.01 4.59 -1.25
CA ASN A 326 1.68 4.98 -0.01
C ASN A 326 2.66 3.91 0.46
N HIS A 327 2.27 2.63 0.30
CA HIS A 327 3.12 1.50 0.61
C HIS A 327 2.74 0.25 -0.19
N LEU A 328 3.71 -0.50 -0.71
CA LEU A 328 3.53 -1.84 -1.26
C LEU A 328 4.71 -2.74 -0.87
N SER A 329 4.43 -3.85 -0.19
CA SER A 329 5.45 -4.83 0.20
C SER A 329 4.97 -6.28 0.13
N PHE A 330 5.93 -7.20 0.03
CA PHE A 330 5.68 -8.64 -0.02
C PHE A 330 6.26 -9.31 1.23
N GLY A 331 5.57 -10.36 1.70
CA GLY A 331 5.94 -11.11 2.87
C GLY A 331 5.37 -10.56 4.18
N THR A 332 5.78 -11.21 5.27
CA THR A 332 5.45 -10.77 6.62
C THR A 332 6.35 -9.60 7.00
N PRO A 333 5.80 -8.46 7.46
CA PRO A 333 6.62 -7.33 7.85
C PRO A 333 7.50 -7.70 9.05
N LEU A 334 8.77 -7.33 8.99
CA LEU A 334 9.72 -7.60 10.07
C LEU A 334 9.39 -6.75 11.30
N SER A 335 9.62 -7.29 12.51
CA SER A 335 9.49 -6.47 13.72
C SER A 335 10.55 -5.36 13.71
N LYS A 336 10.22 -4.18 14.27
CA LYS A 336 11.12 -3.01 14.24
C LYS A 336 12.52 -3.30 14.77
N ASP A 337 12.63 -4.16 15.80
CA ASP A 337 13.91 -4.54 16.37
C ASP A 337 14.68 -5.52 15.48
N LEU A 338 13.98 -6.43 14.80
CA LEU A 338 14.61 -7.35 13.86
C LEU A 338 15.05 -6.62 12.59
N ALA A 339 14.21 -5.75 12.03
CA ALA A 339 14.54 -4.90 10.89
C ALA A 339 15.77 -4.02 11.18
N ARG A 340 15.83 -3.40 12.37
CA ARG A 340 17.00 -2.60 12.80
C ARG A 340 18.27 -3.45 12.90
N LYS A 341 18.17 -4.68 13.42
CA LYS A 341 19.31 -5.62 13.47
C LYS A 341 19.76 -6.01 12.06
N VAL A 342 18.84 -6.44 11.20
CA VAL A 342 19.15 -6.85 9.82
C VAL A 342 19.79 -5.70 9.05
N SER A 343 19.22 -4.51 9.09
CA SER A 343 19.77 -3.33 8.42
C SER A 343 21.16 -2.92 8.96
N HIS A 344 21.41 -3.12 10.26
CA HIS A 344 22.72 -2.87 10.87
C HIS A 344 23.80 -3.86 10.39
N TYR A 345 23.48 -5.14 10.30
CA TYR A 345 24.41 -6.17 9.83
C TYR A 345 24.55 -6.19 8.29
N PHE A 346 23.48 -5.83 7.59
CA PHE A 346 23.37 -5.89 6.13
C PHE A 346 22.88 -4.54 5.61
N PRO A 347 23.76 -3.54 5.45
CA PRO A 347 23.37 -2.20 4.98
C PRO A 347 22.83 -2.21 3.54
N GLN A 348 23.14 -3.25 2.75
CA GLN A 348 22.55 -3.45 1.43
C GLN A 348 21.05 -3.83 1.49
N PHE A 349 20.59 -4.32 2.64
CA PHE A 349 19.17 -4.49 2.92
C PHE A 349 18.59 -3.17 3.41
N GLN A 350 18.14 -2.38 2.44
CA GLN A 350 17.20 -1.30 2.69
C GLN A 350 15.82 -1.83 2.28
N GLU A 351 14.81 -1.68 3.15
CA GLU A 351 13.39 -1.86 2.78
C GLU A 351 13.00 -0.74 1.81
N ASN A 352 13.60 -0.75 0.62
CA ASN A 352 13.26 0.15 -0.47
C ASN A 352 12.19 -0.54 -1.30
N HIS A 353 10.97 -0.06 -1.16
CA HIS A 353 9.84 -0.45 -1.98
C HIS A 353 9.73 0.56 -3.13
N PRO A 354 10.00 0.17 -4.40
CA PRO A 354 10.14 1.12 -5.49
C PRO A 354 8.87 1.94 -5.82
N LEU A 355 7.69 1.44 -5.42
CA LEU A 355 6.41 2.12 -5.64
C LEU A 355 5.98 2.99 -4.45
N ASP A 356 6.68 2.96 -3.32
CA ASP A 356 6.29 3.74 -2.14
C ASP A 356 6.37 5.24 -2.42
N ASN A 357 5.33 5.95 -2.01
CA ASN A 357 5.08 7.37 -2.29
C ASN A 357 4.98 7.71 -3.79
N GLY A 358 4.78 6.71 -4.66
CA GLY A 358 4.56 6.91 -6.09
C GLY A 358 3.18 7.53 -6.36
N ILE A 359 3.14 8.59 -7.18
CA ILE A 359 1.91 9.29 -7.58
C ILE A 359 1.64 8.99 -9.05
N PHE A 360 0.50 8.36 -9.33
CA PHE A 360 0.12 7.86 -10.66
C PHE A 360 -1.20 8.52 -11.09
N ILE A 361 -1.07 9.56 -11.91
CA ILE A 361 -2.22 10.36 -12.39
C ILE A 361 -2.52 9.99 -13.84
N ASN A 362 -3.79 9.74 -14.11
CA ASN A 362 -4.31 9.56 -15.46
C ASN A 362 -4.56 10.94 -16.08
N LYS A 363 -4.03 11.17 -17.27
CA LYS A 363 -4.20 12.45 -17.99
C LYS A 363 -5.41 12.43 -18.93
N GLN A 364 -5.87 11.24 -19.32
CA GLN A 364 -7.00 11.04 -20.22
C GLN A 364 -7.96 10.02 -19.59
N PHE A 365 -9.23 10.10 -19.99
CA PHE A 365 -10.25 9.12 -19.62
C PHE A 365 -9.93 7.74 -20.22
N HIS A 366 -10.51 6.68 -19.64
CA HIS A 366 -10.29 5.28 -20.04
C HIS A 366 -8.81 4.87 -20.06
N GLN A 367 -8.02 5.40 -19.14
CA GLN A 367 -6.64 4.99 -18.91
C GLN A 367 -6.47 4.50 -17.48
N ALA A 368 -5.54 3.58 -17.29
CA ALA A 368 -5.13 3.17 -15.95
C ALA A 368 -3.64 2.80 -15.91
N HIS A 369 -3.01 3.03 -14.76
CA HIS A 369 -1.65 2.59 -14.52
C HIS A 369 -1.62 1.12 -14.14
N HIS A 370 -0.80 0.35 -14.85
CA HIS A 370 -0.48 -1.04 -14.57
C HIS A 370 0.95 -1.12 -14.04
N HIS A 371 1.08 -1.68 -12.85
CA HIS A 371 2.34 -1.85 -12.17
C HIS A 371 2.76 -3.31 -12.27
N TYR A 372 3.94 -3.55 -12.83
CA TYR A 372 4.54 -4.88 -12.90
C TYR A 372 5.72 -4.94 -11.94
N SER A 373 5.69 -5.88 -11.00
CA SER A 373 6.72 -6.06 -9.98
C SER A 373 7.35 -7.45 -10.05
N LYS A 374 8.65 -7.52 -10.28
CA LYS A 374 9.42 -8.77 -10.14
C LYS A 374 9.87 -8.89 -8.69
N VAL A 375 9.48 -9.97 -8.02
CA VAL A 375 9.69 -10.19 -6.58
C VAL A 375 10.72 -11.30 -6.38
N VAL A 376 11.72 -11.05 -5.54
CA VAL A 376 12.81 -11.97 -5.23
C VAL A 376 12.88 -12.17 -3.72
N SER A 377 12.90 -13.42 -3.25
CA SER A 377 13.12 -13.74 -1.83
C SER A 377 14.59 -13.55 -1.47
N THR A 378 14.85 -12.97 -0.30
CA THR A 378 16.19 -12.75 0.23
C THR A 378 16.29 -13.35 1.63
N HIS A 379 17.19 -14.30 1.79
CA HIS A 379 17.44 -15.03 3.04
C HIS A 379 18.63 -14.40 3.76
N PHE A 380 18.40 -13.87 4.95
CA PHE A 380 19.41 -13.28 5.81
C PHE A 380 19.78 -14.24 6.93
N GLU A 381 21.04 -14.64 6.97
CA GLU A 381 21.58 -15.41 8.09
C GLU A 381 22.08 -14.46 9.17
N VAL A 382 21.24 -14.21 10.17
CA VAL A 382 21.58 -13.33 11.29
C VAL A 382 22.13 -14.20 12.43
N GLY A 383 23.43 -14.15 12.66
CA GLY A 383 24.12 -14.88 13.72
C GLY A 383 25.34 -14.13 14.24
N GLY A 384 25.59 -14.22 15.55
CA GLY A 384 26.81 -13.71 16.17
C GLY A 384 27.80 -14.86 16.44
N MET A 385 29.06 -14.52 16.73
CA MET A 385 30.16 -15.48 16.96
C MET A 385 29.85 -16.57 18.02
N MET A 386 28.92 -16.33 18.95
CA MET A 386 28.48 -17.28 19.98
C MET A 386 26.95 -17.52 20.01
N SER A 387 26.17 -16.98 19.07
CA SER A 387 24.71 -17.10 19.05
C SER A 387 24.24 -17.95 17.88
N LYS A 388 23.15 -18.69 18.08
CA LYS A 388 22.56 -19.55 17.05
C LYS A 388 22.12 -18.70 15.86
N THR A 389 22.62 -19.02 14.66
CA THR A 389 22.20 -18.39 13.40
C THR A 389 20.70 -18.56 13.22
N ARG A 390 20.01 -17.45 12.98
CA ARG A 390 18.60 -17.41 12.62
C ARG A 390 18.46 -16.93 11.19
N GLU A 391 17.71 -17.67 10.41
CA GLU A 391 17.34 -17.30 9.06
C GLU A 391 16.13 -16.36 9.12
N VAL A 392 16.22 -15.25 8.39
CA VAL A 392 15.14 -14.26 8.24
C VAL A 392 14.89 -14.10 6.76
N VAL A 393 13.66 -14.27 6.31
CA VAL A 393 13.29 -14.10 4.90
C VAL A 393 12.69 -12.70 4.70
N GLY A 394 13.32 -11.91 3.84
CA GLY A 394 12.77 -10.67 3.30
C GLY A 394 12.43 -10.82 1.82
N TYR A 395 11.73 -9.84 1.26
CA TYR A 395 11.45 -9.77 -0.16
C TYR A 395 11.94 -8.45 -0.72
N GLN A 396 12.67 -8.53 -1.82
CA GLN A 396 13.06 -7.38 -2.62
C GLN A 396 12.21 -7.36 -3.89
N MET A 397 11.94 -6.18 -4.41
CA MET A 397 11.18 -6.05 -5.65
C MET A 397 11.79 -5.02 -6.58
N LEU A 398 11.60 -5.27 -7.87
CA LEU A 398 11.83 -4.30 -8.94
C LEU A 398 10.47 -4.02 -9.57
N SER A 399 10.09 -2.76 -9.67
CA SER A 399 8.76 -2.38 -10.17
C SER A 399 8.88 -1.43 -11.37
N GLN A 400 8.03 -1.66 -12.36
CA GLN A 400 7.83 -0.80 -13.52
C GLN A 400 6.35 -0.46 -13.66
N SER A 401 6.05 0.79 -14.02
CA SER A 401 4.68 1.27 -14.20
C SER A 401 4.47 1.69 -15.66
N GLN A 402 3.31 1.36 -16.21
CA GLN A 402 2.91 1.72 -17.58
C GLN A 402 1.45 2.16 -17.61
N ILE A 403 1.09 3.06 -18.52
CA ILE A 403 -0.30 3.47 -18.74
C ILE A 403 -0.91 2.57 -19.82
N MET A 404 -2.04 1.93 -19.50
CA MET A 404 -2.84 1.14 -20.43
C MET A 404 -4.11 1.90 -20.80
N GLN A 405 -4.53 1.76 -22.05
CA GLN A 405 -5.78 2.33 -22.57
C GLN A 405 -6.85 1.25 -22.62
N TYR A 406 -8.03 1.60 -22.14
CA TYR A 406 -9.22 0.75 -22.06
C TYR A 406 -10.22 1.15 -23.15
N ASP A 407 -11.10 0.21 -23.49
CA ASP A 407 -12.27 0.50 -24.31
C ASP A 407 -13.26 1.39 -23.53
N ILE A 408 -14.14 2.07 -24.26
CA ILE A 408 -15.10 3.05 -23.73
C ILE A 408 -16.10 2.36 -22.78
N GLU A 409 -16.43 1.10 -23.05
CA GLU A 409 -17.37 0.31 -22.23
C GLU A 409 -16.69 -0.37 -21.04
N ALA A 410 -15.36 -0.50 -21.07
CA ALA A 410 -14.60 -1.17 -20.02
C ALA A 410 -14.29 -0.19 -18.88
N VAL A 411 -14.61 -0.60 -17.65
CA VAL A 411 -14.17 0.14 -16.46
C VAL A 411 -12.65 -0.07 -16.31
N PRO A 412 -11.86 1.01 -16.20
CA PRO A 412 -10.42 0.87 -15.95
C PRO A 412 -10.16 0.16 -14.62
N GLU A 413 -8.96 -0.40 -14.44
CA GLU A 413 -8.51 -1.01 -13.16
C GLU A 413 -7.10 -0.54 -12.80
N ALA A 414 -6.85 -0.25 -11.51
CA ALA A 414 -5.50 -0.02 -11.01
C ALA A 414 -4.87 -1.39 -10.72
N LYS A 415 -4.01 -1.86 -11.64
CA LYS A 415 -3.53 -3.24 -11.67
C LYS A 415 -2.11 -3.36 -11.13
N PHE A 416 -1.90 -4.31 -10.23
CA PHE A 416 -0.60 -4.65 -9.66
C PHE A 416 -0.28 -6.12 -9.95
N SER A 417 0.45 -6.31 -11.04
CA SER A 417 0.99 -7.60 -11.45
C SER A 417 2.28 -7.89 -10.70
N TYR A 418 2.41 -9.11 -10.19
CA TYR A 418 3.61 -9.58 -9.53
C TYR A 418 4.05 -10.93 -10.08
N ASP A 419 5.37 -11.09 -10.22
CA ASP A 419 5.99 -12.30 -10.71
C ASP A 419 7.13 -12.70 -9.75
N LEU A 420 7.06 -13.92 -9.24
CA LEU A 420 8.03 -14.45 -8.29
C LEU A 420 9.23 -15.06 -9.04
N SER A 421 10.43 -14.67 -8.63
CA SER A 421 11.65 -15.31 -9.11
C SER A 421 11.78 -16.73 -8.52
N PRO A 422 12.13 -17.75 -9.33
CA PRO A 422 12.45 -19.08 -8.81
C PRO A 422 13.79 -19.10 -8.05
N MET A 423 14.60 -18.05 -8.20
CA MET A 423 15.87 -17.88 -7.50
C MET A 423 15.70 -16.97 -6.29
N ALA A 424 16.35 -17.35 -5.19
CA ALA A 424 16.46 -16.58 -3.97
C ALA A 424 17.90 -16.06 -3.79
N VAL A 425 18.05 -14.92 -3.14
CA VAL A 425 19.36 -14.37 -2.75
C VAL A 425 19.64 -14.77 -1.31
N ILE A 426 20.81 -15.32 -1.03
CA ILE A 426 21.26 -15.58 0.34
C ILE A 426 22.33 -14.57 0.71
N VAL A 427 22.16 -13.93 1.86
CA VAL A 427 23.11 -12.97 2.41
C VAL A 427 23.59 -13.53 3.75
N SER A 428 24.85 -13.96 3.76
CA SER A 428 25.47 -14.57 4.94
C SER A 428 26.70 -13.75 5.35
N SER A 429 26.92 -13.66 6.67
CA SER A 429 28.14 -13.10 7.22
C SER A 429 29.10 -14.23 7.52
N LYS A 430 30.26 -14.24 6.84
CA LYS A 430 31.25 -15.30 6.97
C LYS A 430 32.50 -14.76 7.65
N GLY A 431 32.85 -15.39 8.76
CA GLY A 431 34.15 -15.19 9.42
C GLY A 431 35.20 -16.12 8.86
N ARG A 432 36.48 -15.74 9.01
CA ARG A 432 37.61 -16.65 8.75
C ARG A 432 37.60 -17.79 9.77
N ARG A 433 38.07 -18.97 9.38
CA ARG A 433 38.17 -20.10 10.31
C ARG A 433 39.37 -19.87 11.22
N TRP A 434 39.31 -20.34 12.46
CA TRP A 434 40.39 -20.10 13.45
C TRP A 434 41.76 -20.57 12.98
N TYR A 435 41.81 -21.62 12.15
CA TYR A 435 43.07 -22.14 11.64
C TYR A 435 43.67 -21.25 10.53
N ASP A 436 42.86 -20.46 9.81
CA ASP A 436 43.34 -19.49 8.82
C ASP A 436 44.12 -18.35 9.50
N PHE A 437 43.72 -17.99 10.73
CA PHE A 437 44.46 -17.04 11.55
C PHE A 437 45.78 -17.62 12.04
N VAL A 438 45.77 -18.85 12.56
CA VAL A 438 46.99 -19.51 13.06
C VAL A 438 48.02 -19.68 11.94
N THR A 439 47.59 -20.11 10.74
CA THR A 439 48.50 -20.24 9.58
C THR A 439 49.06 -18.88 9.15
N SER A 440 48.25 -17.82 9.18
CA SER A 440 48.69 -16.45 8.86
C SER A 440 49.70 -15.91 9.87
N VAL A 441 49.49 -16.16 11.17
CA VAL A 441 50.45 -15.78 12.23
C VAL A 441 51.79 -16.50 12.05
N CYS A 442 51.76 -17.81 11.75
CA CYS A 442 52.99 -18.57 11.46
C CYS A 442 53.72 -18.01 10.22
N ALA A 443 52.98 -17.61 9.19
CA ALA A 443 53.55 -17.00 7.99
C ALA A 443 54.19 -15.62 8.27
N ILE A 444 53.57 -14.79 9.12
CA ILE A 444 54.12 -13.49 9.54
C ILE A 444 55.44 -13.69 10.29
N ILE A 445 55.49 -14.63 11.24
CA ILE A 445 56.70 -14.90 12.03
C ILE A 445 57.82 -15.44 11.12
N GLY A 446 57.53 -16.47 10.33
CA GLY A 446 58.52 -17.10 9.45
C GLY A 446 59.02 -16.17 8.32
N GLY A 447 58.10 -15.41 7.72
CA GLY A 447 58.40 -14.45 6.66
C GLY A 447 59.24 -13.27 7.16
N THR A 448 58.93 -12.73 8.34
CA THR A 448 59.69 -11.61 8.90
C THR A 448 61.12 -12.06 9.28
N PHE A 449 61.26 -13.23 9.91
CA PHE A 449 62.59 -13.75 10.26
C PHE A 449 63.47 -13.99 9.03
N THR A 450 62.90 -14.55 7.97
CA THR A 450 63.62 -14.82 6.71
C THR A 450 64.04 -13.53 6.01
N THR A 451 63.15 -12.55 5.91
CA THR A 451 63.43 -11.27 5.24
C THR A 451 64.45 -10.43 6.00
N VAL A 452 64.34 -10.33 7.33
CA VAL A 452 65.32 -9.62 8.17
C VAL A 452 66.69 -10.28 8.09
N GLY A 453 66.75 -11.62 8.08
CA GLY A 453 68.02 -12.35 7.91
C GLY A 453 68.70 -12.07 6.56
N ILE A 454 67.92 -11.96 5.48
CA ILE A 454 68.46 -11.59 4.15
C ILE A 454 68.96 -10.14 4.17
N ILE A 455 68.19 -9.22 4.76
CA ILE A 455 68.55 -7.79 4.86
C ILE A 455 69.84 -7.62 5.68
N ASP A 456 69.96 -8.29 6.82
CA ASP A 456 71.16 -8.27 7.66
C ASP A 456 72.38 -8.81 6.90
N ALA A 457 72.23 -9.94 6.18
CA ALA A 457 73.31 -10.50 5.37
C ALA A 457 73.78 -9.56 4.24
N ILE A 458 72.86 -8.82 3.62
CA ILE A 458 73.18 -7.82 2.59
C ILE A 458 73.86 -6.61 3.20
N LEU A 459 73.30 -6.04 4.28
CA LEU A 459 73.87 -4.89 5.01
C LEU A 459 75.28 -5.19 5.50
N HIS A 460 75.51 -6.37 6.07
CA HIS A 460 76.82 -6.80 6.53
C HIS A 460 77.83 -6.90 5.38
N LYS A 461 77.43 -7.42 4.21
CA LYS A 461 78.31 -7.47 3.02
C LYS A 461 78.63 -6.08 2.47
N VAL A 462 77.64 -5.19 2.39
CA VAL A 462 77.81 -3.81 1.90
C VAL A 462 78.70 -2.99 2.83
N LEU A 463 78.47 -3.05 4.14
CA LEU A 463 79.29 -2.34 5.14
C LEU A 463 80.73 -2.88 5.21
N LYS A 464 80.93 -4.17 4.96
CA LYS A 464 82.27 -4.77 4.86
C LYS A 464 82.98 -4.37 3.57
N ALA A 465 82.28 -4.30 2.44
CA ALA A 465 82.83 -3.82 1.17
C ALA A 465 83.18 -2.32 1.22
N GLY A 466 82.36 -1.50 1.87
CA GLY A 466 82.62 -0.07 2.06
C GLY A 466 83.73 0.28 3.07
N LYS A 467 84.18 -0.69 3.88
CA LYS A 467 85.37 -0.57 4.74
C LYS A 467 86.66 -1.05 4.07
N GLN A 468 86.57 -1.65 2.87
CA GLN A 468 87.71 -2.15 2.08
C GLN A 468 88.10 -1.22 0.91
N LEU A 469 87.37 -0.11 0.74
CA LEU A 469 87.77 1.10 0.01
C LEU A 469 88.23 2.14 1.03
#